data_AF-A0A965TPG6-F1
#
_entry.id   AF-A0A965TPG6-F1
#
_cell.length_a   1.000
_cell.length_b   1.000
_cell.length_c   1.000
_cell.angle_alpha   90.00
_cell.angle_beta   90.00
_cell.angle_gamma   90.00
#
_symmetry.space_group_name_H-M   'P 1'
#
loop_
_entity.id
_entity.type
_entity.pdbx_description
1 polymer ?
#
loop_
_entity_poly.entity_id
_entity_poly.type
_entity_poly.pdbx_seq_one_letter_code
_entity_poly.pdbx_strand_id
1 'polypeptide(L)'
;MNLILTLEALKFYKIKHERLVQIAFVFLYLVNIAPYVLPVGDMDFSGFFYAAEQFMQDPSQTLPLLSAGNLISIGLIVLTGLVDLMAALAYAALMAGEHSGYSGKIILVRLIKGLPALVLTLLLLLVPVILSSFLFMIPAMILVTNLYILPVLLLSENRKLSEALQATIQLTKGFKMMILLQMFFLSILLSLPESLVLGFLPQTLLTSILVPQFFVVLQAFAQGRLLGMFYLYLVKKVPVVIPSKPQL
;
A
#
# COMPACT_ATOMS: atom_id res chain seq x y z
N MET A 1 -1.67 -23.75 6.03
CA MET A 1 -1.57 -22.38 5.48
C MET A 1 -1.46 -21.43 6.66
N ASN A 2 -0.35 -20.71 6.80
CA ASN A 2 0.02 -20.13 8.09
C ASN A 2 -0.59 -18.72 8.26
N LEU A 3 -1.81 -18.62 8.82
CA LEU A 3 -2.41 -17.34 9.26
C LEU A 3 -1.51 -16.57 10.24
N ILE A 4 -0.58 -17.28 10.87
CA ILE A 4 0.51 -16.73 11.67
C ILE A 4 1.28 -15.64 10.91
N LEU A 5 1.46 -15.77 9.60
CA LEU A 5 2.17 -14.78 8.79
C LEU A 5 1.40 -13.45 8.73
N THR A 6 0.08 -13.49 8.56
CA THR A 6 -0.78 -12.29 8.63
C THR A 6 -0.71 -11.64 10.02
N LEU A 7 -0.79 -12.44 11.08
CA LEU A 7 -0.72 -11.95 12.46
C LEU A 7 0.66 -11.36 12.80
N GLU A 8 1.73 -11.93 12.26
CA GLU A 8 3.07 -11.38 12.44
C GLU A 8 3.28 -10.11 11.60
N ALA A 9 2.55 -9.94 10.49
CA ALA A 9 2.56 -8.71 9.69
C ALA A 9 1.98 -7.51 10.44
N LEU A 10 1.03 -7.73 11.36
CA LEU A 10 0.52 -6.67 12.23
C LEU A 10 1.54 -6.15 13.24
N LYS A 11 2.61 -6.91 13.51
CA LYS A 11 3.67 -6.51 14.45
C LYS A 11 4.73 -5.64 13.78
N PHE A 12 4.30 -4.60 13.06
CA PHE A 12 5.18 -3.69 12.30
C PHE A 12 6.19 -2.92 13.19
N TYR A 13 5.96 -2.84 14.49
CA TYR A 13 6.92 -2.26 15.43
C TYR A 13 8.16 -3.15 15.69
N LYS A 14 8.11 -4.45 15.37
CA LYS A 14 9.22 -5.39 15.61
C LYS A 14 10.32 -5.28 14.54
N ILE A 15 11.06 -4.18 14.52
CA ILE A 15 12.31 -4.02 13.76
C ILE A 15 13.36 -3.34 14.64
N LYS A 16 14.65 -3.39 14.27
CA LYS A 16 15.71 -2.77 15.09
C LYS A 16 15.50 -1.26 15.27
N HIS A 17 14.87 -0.61 14.29
CA HIS A 17 14.61 0.83 14.28
C HIS A 17 13.17 1.19 14.71
N GLU A 18 12.68 0.62 15.81
CA GLU A 18 11.30 0.81 16.30
C GLU A 18 10.89 2.30 16.41
N ARG A 19 11.74 3.15 17.02
CA ARG A 19 11.44 4.59 17.17
C ARG A 19 11.23 5.30 15.84
N LEU A 20 11.98 4.93 14.80
CA LEU A 20 11.84 5.53 13.47
C LEU A 20 10.47 5.18 12.89
N VAL A 21 10.04 3.91 13.05
CA VAL A 21 8.73 3.45 12.59
C VAL A 21 7.60 4.16 13.32
N GLN A 22 7.72 4.35 14.63
CA GLN A 22 6.72 5.09 15.41
C GLN A 22 6.59 6.55 14.94
N ILE A 23 7.72 7.23 14.74
CA ILE A 23 7.73 8.61 14.21
C ILE A 23 7.12 8.65 12.81
N ALA A 24 7.51 7.70 11.94
CA ALA A 24 6.98 7.61 10.58
C ALA A 24 5.46 7.33 10.58
N PHE A 25 4.98 6.50 11.50
CA PHE A 25 3.55 6.23 11.67
C PHE A 25 2.77 7.50 12.01
N VAL A 26 3.22 8.24 13.03
CA VAL A 26 2.56 9.49 13.44
C VAL A 26 2.60 10.51 12.31
N PHE A 27 3.74 10.66 11.64
CA PHE A 27 3.87 11.56 10.50
C PHE A 27 2.92 11.19 9.36
N LEU A 28 2.88 9.91 8.99
CA LEU A 28 2.03 9.42 7.90
C LEU A 28 0.54 9.57 8.23
N TYR A 29 0.18 9.40 9.50
CA TYR A 29 -1.18 9.63 9.98
C TYR A 29 -1.59 11.11 9.84
N LEU A 30 -0.71 12.04 10.21
CA LEU A 30 -0.98 13.48 10.01
C LEU A 30 -1.11 13.83 8.52
N VAL A 31 -0.27 13.25 7.66
CA VAL A 31 -0.35 13.43 6.21
C VAL A 31 -1.68 12.92 5.65
N ASN A 32 -2.18 11.78 6.13
CA ASN A 32 -3.44 11.21 5.67
C ASN A 32 -4.68 11.98 6.15
N ILE A 33 -4.60 12.65 7.30
CA ILE A 33 -5.69 13.49 7.80
C ILE A 33 -5.73 14.85 7.08
N ALA A 34 -4.58 15.36 6.65
CA ALA A 34 -4.45 16.71 6.11
C ALA A 34 -5.42 17.05 4.96
N PRO A 35 -5.68 16.18 3.95
CA PRO A 35 -6.63 16.46 2.88
C PRO A 35 -8.08 16.68 3.35
N TYR A 36 -8.44 16.16 4.54
CA TYR A 36 -9.80 16.22 5.05
C TYR A 36 -10.02 17.35 6.05
N VAL A 37 -8.95 17.81 6.70
CA VAL A 37 -9.02 18.88 7.72
C VAL A 37 -8.64 20.23 7.14
N LEU A 38 -7.75 20.26 6.15
CA LEU A 38 -7.40 21.51 5.49
C LEU A 38 -8.48 21.83 4.44
N PRO A 39 -8.95 23.10 4.35
CA PRO A 39 -9.94 23.52 3.36
C PRO A 39 -9.28 23.66 1.97
N VAL A 40 -8.75 22.56 1.45
CA VAL A 40 -8.02 22.50 0.17
C VAL A 40 -8.80 21.60 -0.78
N GLY A 41 -9.40 22.22 -1.79
CA GLY A 41 -10.26 21.53 -2.75
C GLY A 41 -11.72 21.51 -2.31
N ASP A 42 -12.52 20.77 -3.08
CA ASP A 42 -13.94 20.52 -2.82
C ASP A 42 -14.16 19.00 -2.76
N MET A 43 -14.69 18.53 -1.65
CA MET A 43 -14.98 17.11 -1.41
C MET A 43 -16.45 16.78 -1.74
N ASP A 44 -17.23 17.76 -2.17
CA ASP A 44 -18.60 17.54 -2.63
C ASP A 44 -18.63 17.11 -4.10
N PHE A 45 -18.95 15.84 -4.32
CA PHE A 45 -19.14 15.27 -5.65
C PHE A 45 -20.62 15.14 -6.04
N SER A 46 -21.55 15.63 -5.22
CA SER A 46 -23.00 15.48 -5.42
C SER A 46 -23.45 16.00 -6.79
N GLY A 47 -22.96 17.17 -7.20
CA GLY A 47 -23.28 17.76 -8.50
C GLY A 47 -22.83 16.91 -9.69
N PHE A 48 -21.67 16.25 -9.58
CA PHE A 48 -21.20 15.33 -10.61
C PHE A 48 -22.04 14.06 -10.66
N PHE A 49 -22.35 13.47 -9.50
CA PHE A 49 -23.19 12.26 -9.43
C PHE A 49 -24.60 12.49 -9.95
N TYR A 50 -25.21 13.63 -9.61
CA TYR A 50 -26.52 14.01 -10.12
C TYR A 50 -26.51 14.13 -11.65
N ALA A 51 -25.51 14.81 -12.21
CA ALA A 51 -25.41 14.95 -13.65
C ALA A 51 -25.08 13.62 -14.37
N ALA A 52 -24.31 12.74 -13.73
CA ALA A 52 -24.06 11.39 -14.24
C ALA A 52 -25.34 10.55 -14.27
N GLU A 53 -26.19 10.65 -13.23
CA GLU A 53 -27.50 9.99 -13.20
C GLU A 53 -28.41 10.50 -14.32
N GLN A 54 -28.45 11.83 -14.54
CA GLN A 54 -29.21 12.42 -15.64
C GLN A 54 -28.70 11.97 -17.01
N PHE A 55 -27.38 11.88 -17.20
CA PHE A 55 -26.78 11.37 -18.43
C PHE A 55 -27.15 9.92 -18.72
N MET A 56 -27.27 9.08 -17.68
CA MET A 56 -27.70 7.69 -17.85
C MET A 56 -29.17 7.57 -18.28
N GLN A 57 -30.00 8.55 -17.89
CA GLN A 57 -31.42 8.61 -18.28
C GLN A 57 -31.60 9.24 -19.67
N ASP A 58 -30.81 10.26 -19.98
CA ASP A 58 -30.81 10.96 -21.26
C ASP A 58 -29.37 11.25 -21.74
N PRO A 59 -28.82 10.39 -22.63
CA PRO A 59 -27.46 10.53 -23.16
C PRO A 59 -27.24 11.78 -24.03
N SER A 60 -28.30 12.55 -24.34
CA SER A 60 -28.17 13.83 -25.05
C SER A 60 -27.67 14.96 -24.14
N GLN A 61 -27.74 14.78 -22.81
CA GLN A 61 -27.16 15.70 -21.86
C GLN A 61 -25.63 15.61 -21.86
N THR A 62 -24.95 16.70 -21.53
CA THR A 62 -23.49 16.71 -21.41
C THR A 62 -23.09 16.38 -19.99
N LEU A 63 -22.17 15.42 -19.81
CA LEU A 63 -21.52 15.19 -18.52
C LEU A 63 -20.69 16.43 -18.15
N PRO A 64 -20.98 17.10 -17.02
CA PRO A 64 -20.17 18.22 -16.57
C PRO A 64 -18.78 17.73 -16.18
N LEU A 65 -17.78 18.54 -16.49
CA LEU A 65 -16.42 18.33 -16.01
C LEU A 65 -16.40 18.48 -14.48
N LEU A 66 -15.53 17.70 -13.83
CA LEU A 66 -15.25 17.86 -12.41
C LEU A 66 -14.82 19.29 -12.13
N SER A 67 -15.29 19.86 -11.01
CA SER A 67 -14.85 21.18 -10.57
C SER A 67 -13.33 21.18 -10.34
N ALA A 68 -12.69 22.35 -10.45
CA ALA A 68 -11.28 22.48 -10.11
C ALA A 68 -11.01 22.05 -8.66
N GLY A 69 -11.95 22.32 -7.74
CA GLY A 69 -11.88 21.86 -6.35
C GLY A 69 -11.87 20.34 -6.24
N ASN A 70 -12.75 19.65 -6.96
CA ASN A 70 -12.85 18.19 -6.97
C ASN A 70 -11.59 17.54 -7.55
N LEU A 71 -11.01 18.12 -8.59
CA LEU A 71 -9.75 17.67 -9.18
C LEU A 71 -8.58 17.81 -8.19
N ILE A 72 -8.52 18.92 -7.46
CA ILE A 72 -7.53 19.13 -6.39
C ILE A 72 -7.69 18.07 -5.30
N SER A 73 -8.92 17.81 -4.84
CA SER A 73 -9.21 16.79 -3.83
C SER A 73 -8.79 15.39 -4.28
N ILE A 74 -9.13 14.99 -5.50
CA ILE A 74 -8.68 13.71 -6.08
C ILE A 74 -7.16 13.66 -6.14
N GLY A 75 -6.51 14.73 -6.61
CA GLY A 75 -5.05 14.82 -6.68
C GLY A 75 -4.38 14.63 -5.31
N LEU A 76 -4.94 15.23 -4.26
CA LEU A 76 -4.45 15.08 -2.89
C LEU A 76 -4.64 13.65 -2.37
N ILE A 77 -5.79 13.03 -2.59
CA ILE A 77 -6.05 11.63 -2.19
C ILE A 77 -5.09 10.66 -2.91
N VAL A 78 -4.85 10.87 -4.21
CA VAL A 78 -3.89 10.07 -4.96
C VAL A 78 -2.47 10.29 -4.43
N LEU A 79 -2.11 11.53 -4.12
CA LEU A 79 -0.80 11.85 -3.58
C LEU A 79 -0.57 11.21 -2.20
N THR A 80 -1.55 11.27 -1.29
CA THR A 80 -1.44 10.62 0.03
C THR A 80 -1.30 9.10 -0.12
N GLY A 81 -2.10 8.47 -0.99
CA GLY A 81 -1.97 7.04 -1.27
C GLY A 81 -0.61 6.65 -1.85
N LEU A 82 0.02 7.50 -2.68
CA LEU A 82 1.38 7.30 -3.15
C LEU A 82 2.40 7.41 -2.02
N VAL A 83 2.23 8.36 -1.08
CA VAL A 83 3.09 8.48 0.10
C VAL A 83 2.97 7.23 0.99
N ASP A 84 1.76 6.71 1.20
CA ASP A 84 1.53 5.46 1.95
C ASP A 84 2.22 4.27 1.31
N LEU A 85 2.06 4.12 -0.01
CA LEU A 85 2.73 3.08 -0.77
C LEU A 85 4.25 3.19 -0.61
N MET A 86 4.81 4.39 -0.78
CA MET A 86 6.25 4.62 -0.62
C MET A 86 6.72 4.32 0.81
N ALA A 87 5.94 4.63 1.84
CA ALA A 87 6.25 4.29 3.22
C ALA A 87 6.23 2.77 3.45
N ALA A 88 5.24 2.06 2.92
CA ALA A 88 5.16 0.60 2.98
C ALA A 88 6.37 -0.07 2.30
N LEU A 89 6.76 0.43 1.12
CA LEU A 89 7.93 -0.04 0.38
C LEU A 89 9.25 0.26 1.11
N ALA A 90 9.36 1.46 1.70
CA ALA A 90 10.51 1.85 2.51
C ALA A 90 10.67 0.93 3.72
N TYR A 91 9.56 0.64 4.41
CA TYR A 91 9.55 -0.30 5.52
C TYR A 91 9.99 -1.70 5.08
N ALA A 92 9.45 -2.21 3.97
CA ALA A 92 9.83 -3.53 3.44
C ALA A 92 11.33 -3.61 3.09
N ALA A 93 11.87 -2.56 2.46
CA ALA A 93 13.30 -2.47 2.12
C ALA A 93 14.19 -2.36 3.36
N LEU A 94 13.76 -1.63 4.40
CA LEU A 94 14.47 -1.57 5.69
C LEU A 94 14.55 -2.95 6.33
N MET A 95 13.43 -3.67 6.38
CA MET A 95 13.38 -5.04 6.93
C MET A 95 14.30 -6.01 6.16
N ALA A 96 14.30 -5.93 4.83
CA ALA A 96 15.17 -6.73 3.96
C ALA A 96 16.67 -6.39 4.14
N GLY A 97 16.98 -5.09 4.28
CA GLY A 97 18.33 -4.61 4.45
C GLY A 97 18.92 -4.91 5.83
N GLU A 98 18.11 -4.88 6.90
CA GLU A 98 18.52 -5.28 8.26
C GLU A 98 19.01 -6.74 8.29
N HIS A 99 18.34 -7.63 7.58
CA HIS A 99 18.75 -9.05 7.47
C HIS A 99 20.02 -9.24 6.65
N SER A 100 20.28 -8.32 5.72
CA SER A 100 21.48 -8.34 4.88
C SER A 100 22.67 -7.61 5.51
N GLY A 101 22.52 -7.06 6.73
CA GLY A 101 23.59 -6.36 7.45
C GLY A 101 23.88 -4.93 6.96
N TYR A 102 23.04 -4.36 6.10
CA TYR A 102 23.23 -2.99 5.61
C TYR A 102 22.83 -1.96 6.66
N SER A 103 23.54 -0.83 6.70
CA SER A 103 23.16 0.31 7.54
C SER A 103 21.91 1.01 6.98
N GLY A 104 21.07 1.55 7.87
CA GLY A 104 19.82 2.23 7.49
C GLY A 104 20.02 3.36 6.46
N LYS A 105 21.14 4.08 6.53
CA LYS A 105 21.49 5.15 5.58
C LYS A 105 21.64 4.63 4.14
N ILE A 106 22.28 3.47 3.96
CA ILE A 106 22.48 2.87 2.63
C ILE A 106 21.12 2.48 2.02
N ILE A 107 20.22 1.94 2.85
CA ILE A 107 18.87 1.55 2.41
C ILE A 107 18.06 2.77 1.98
N LEU A 108 18.16 3.87 2.73
CA LEU A 108 17.47 5.13 2.44
C LEU A 108 17.95 5.76 1.12
N VAL A 109 19.26 5.72 0.85
CA VAL A 109 19.82 6.16 -0.44
C VAL A 109 19.33 5.27 -1.59
N ARG A 110 19.26 3.94 -1.38
CA ARG A 110 18.71 3.02 -2.40
C ARG A 110 17.23 3.26 -2.67
N LEU A 111 16.45 3.59 -1.64
CA LEU A 111 15.04 3.99 -1.77
C LEU A 111 14.86 5.20 -2.69
N ILE A 112 15.61 6.27 -2.45
CA ILE A 112 15.55 7.48 -3.27
C ILE A 112 15.99 7.19 -4.72
N LYS A 113 17.07 6.42 -4.90
CA LYS A 113 17.57 6.06 -6.24
C LYS A 113 16.64 5.12 -7.00
N GLY A 114 15.90 4.26 -6.31
CA GLY A 114 14.95 3.31 -6.91
C GLY A 114 13.57 3.90 -7.17
N LEU A 115 13.26 5.08 -6.63
CA LEU A 115 11.97 5.76 -6.77
C LEU A 115 11.55 5.96 -8.24
N PRO A 116 12.42 6.40 -9.17
CA PRO A 116 12.04 6.53 -10.58
C PRO A 116 11.62 5.20 -11.22
N ALA A 117 12.30 4.11 -10.87
CA ALA A 117 11.95 2.77 -11.39
C ALA A 117 10.62 2.27 -10.83
N LEU A 118 10.32 2.59 -9.56
CA LEU A 118 9.02 2.28 -8.95
C LEU A 118 7.88 3.07 -9.59
N VAL A 119 8.08 4.36 -9.83
CA VAL A 119 7.10 5.21 -10.51
C VAL A 119 6.86 4.71 -11.94
N LEU A 120 7.93 4.38 -12.67
CA LEU A 120 7.80 3.80 -14.02
C LEU A 120 7.02 2.49 -14.00
N THR A 121 7.28 1.64 -13.00
CA THR A 121 6.52 0.40 -12.82
C THR A 121 5.05 0.71 -12.58
N LEU A 122 4.72 1.62 -11.65
CA LEU A 122 3.34 2.01 -11.34
C LEU A 122 2.60 2.55 -12.58
N LEU A 123 3.25 3.40 -13.36
CA LEU A 123 2.70 3.92 -14.62
C LEU A 123 2.45 2.80 -15.64
N LEU A 124 3.37 1.85 -15.75
CA LEU A 124 3.22 0.70 -16.63
C LEU A 124 2.07 -0.23 -16.18
N LEU A 125 1.79 -0.29 -14.87
CA LEU A 125 0.67 -1.06 -14.32
C LEU A 125 -0.69 -0.39 -14.46
N LEU A 126 -0.73 0.91 -14.71
CA LEU A 126 -1.97 1.67 -14.81
C LEU A 126 -2.82 1.16 -15.99
N VAL A 127 -2.20 0.93 -17.15
CA VAL A 127 -2.89 0.41 -18.36
C VAL A 127 -3.54 -0.97 -18.12
N PRO A 128 -2.81 -2.02 -17.68
CA PRO A 128 -3.42 -3.32 -17.45
C PRO A 128 -4.43 -3.31 -16.30
N VAL A 129 -4.27 -2.46 -15.28
CA VAL A 129 -5.28 -2.31 -14.21
C VAL A 129 -6.57 -1.71 -14.75
N ILE A 130 -6.49 -0.66 -15.57
CA ILE A 130 -7.69 -0.08 -16.22
C ILE A 130 -8.36 -1.11 -17.13
N LEU A 131 -7.61 -1.81 -17.99
CA LEU A 131 -8.18 -2.83 -18.86
C LEU A 131 -8.80 -4.00 -18.08
N SER A 132 -8.27 -4.29 -16.89
CA SER A 132 -8.81 -5.34 -16.01
C SER A 132 -10.18 -4.99 -15.43
N SER A 133 -10.61 -3.72 -15.43
CA SER A 133 -11.93 -3.35 -14.88
C SER A 133 -13.06 -3.96 -15.66
N PHE A 134 -12.87 -4.14 -16.96
CA PHE A 134 -13.77 -4.84 -17.86
C PHE A 134 -13.76 -6.37 -17.69
N LEU A 135 -12.79 -6.91 -16.94
CA LEU A 135 -12.58 -8.35 -16.73
C LEU A 135 -12.63 -8.74 -15.25
N PHE A 136 -13.53 -8.11 -14.48
CA PHE A 136 -13.75 -8.39 -13.05
C PHE A 136 -12.49 -8.27 -12.18
N MET A 137 -11.52 -7.43 -12.55
CA MET A 137 -10.25 -7.23 -11.84
C MET A 137 -9.36 -8.50 -11.75
N ILE A 138 -9.74 -9.63 -12.37
CA ILE A 138 -8.99 -10.88 -12.30
C ILE A 138 -7.56 -10.71 -12.86
N PRO A 139 -7.36 -10.08 -14.04
CA PRO A 139 -6.00 -9.92 -14.58
C PRO A 139 -5.14 -9.00 -13.71
N ALA A 140 -5.73 -7.95 -13.12
CA ALA A 140 -5.04 -7.07 -12.18
C ALA A 140 -4.56 -7.85 -10.94
N MET A 141 -5.40 -8.72 -10.37
CA MET A 141 -5.02 -9.54 -9.21
C MET A 141 -3.88 -10.52 -9.53
N ILE A 142 -3.91 -11.14 -10.71
CA ILE A 142 -2.82 -12.00 -11.19
C ILE A 142 -1.53 -11.19 -11.34
N LEU A 143 -1.63 -9.98 -11.90
CA LEU A 143 -0.48 -9.12 -12.12
C LEU A 143 0.12 -8.62 -10.80
N VAL A 144 -0.70 -8.16 -9.85
CA VAL A 144 -0.25 -7.71 -8.53
C VAL A 144 0.46 -8.84 -7.79
N THR A 145 -0.08 -10.06 -7.81
CA THR A 145 0.57 -11.20 -7.16
C THR A 145 1.89 -11.61 -7.83
N ASN A 146 1.97 -11.55 -9.16
CA ASN A 146 3.21 -11.82 -9.90
C ASN A 146 4.29 -10.78 -9.62
N LEU A 147 3.91 -9.53 -9.38
CA LEU A 147 4.83 -8.41 -9.20
C LEU A 147 4.98 -8.00 -7.73
N TYR A 148 4.38 -8.74 -6.81
CA TYR A 148 4.30 -8.36 -5.40
C TYR A 148 5.66 -8.04 -4.78
N ILE A 149 6.70 -8.84 -5.10
CA ILE A 149 8.06 -8.71 -4.53
C ILE A 149 8.94 -7.74 -5.32
N LEU A 150 8.52 -7.34 -6.53
CA LEU A 150 9.29 -6.51 -7.44
C LEU A 150 9.85 -5.24 -6.78
N PRO A 151 9.08 -4.48 -6.00
CA PRO A 151 9.58 -3.27 -5.39
C PRO A 151 10.80 -3.52 -4.49
N VAL A 152 10.78 -4.58 -3.68
CA VAL A 152 11.87 -4.89 -2.77
C VAL A 152 13.11 -5.37 -3.52
N LEU A 153 12.94 -6.07 -4.65
CA LEU A 153 14.05 -6.49 -5.51
C LEU A 153 14.76 -5.28 -6.15
N LEU A 154 13.99 -4.31 -6.66
CA LEU A 154 14.53 -3.08 -7.23
C LEU A 154 15.30 -2.29 -6.18
N LEU A 155 14.73 -2.15 -4.98
CA LEU A 155 15.27 -1.33 -3.91
C LEU A 155 16.46 -1.99 -3.19
N SER A 156 16.37 -3.29 -2.88
CA SER A 156 17.36 -3.97 -2.04
C SER A 156 18.53 -4.50 -2.84
N GLU A 157 18.29 -5.01 -4.05
CA GLU A 157 19.32 -5.65 -4.89
C GLU A 157 19.81 -4.76 -6.03
N ASN A 158 19.22 -3.57 -6.22
CA ASN A 158 19.59 -2.61 -7.26
C ASN A 158 19.66 -3.22 -8.67
N ARG A 159 18.77 -4.19 -8.94
CA ARG A 159 18.65 -4.86 -10.24
C ARG A 159 18.02 -3.94 -11.28
N LYS A 160 18.36 -4.15 -12.55
CA LYS A 160 17.65 -3.49 -13.66
C LYS A 160 16.19 -3.94 -13.68
N LEU A 161 15.29 -3.05 -14.13
CA LEU A 161 13.84 -3.31 -14.13
C LEU A 161 13.47 -4.61 -14.87
N SER A 162 14.05 -4.86 -16.03
CA SER A 162 13.77 -6.06 -16.83
C SER A 162 14.16 -7.36 -16.11
N GLU A 163 15.36 -7.40 -15.52
CA GLU A 163 15.85 -8.53 -14.75
C GLU A 163 15.00 -8.76 -13.49
N ALA A 164 14.61 -7.68 -12.81
CA ALA A 164 13.77 -7.74 -11.63
C ALA A 164 12.35 -8.26 -11.95
N LEU A 165 11.76 -7.84 -13.08
CA LEU A 165 10.46 -8.32 -13.55
C LEU A 165 10.46 -9.83 -13.79
N GLN A 166 11.45 -10.33 -14.55
CA GLN A 166 11.57 -11.77 -14.82
C GLN A 166 11.80 -12.56 -13.54
N ALA A 167 12.69 -12.09 -12.67
CA ALA A 167 12.97 -12.73 -11.39
C ALA A 167 11.71 -12.81 -10.52
N THR A 168 10.92 -11.74 -10.44
CA THR A 168 9.72 -11.72 -9.58
C THR A 168 8.68 -12.74 -10.03
N ILE A 169 8.48 -12.89 -11.35
CA ILE A 169 7.55 -13.89 -11.90
C ILE A 169 8.00 -15.31 -11.56
N GLN A 170 9.30 -15.59 -11.64
CA GLN A 170 9.85 -16.90 -11.31
C GLN A 170 9.77 -17.19 -9.81
N LEU A 171 10.10 -16.20 -8.97
CA LEU A 171 10.13 -16.32 -7.51
C LEU A 171 8.74 -16.45 -6.89
N THR A 172 7.72 -15.84 -7.49
CA THR A 172 6.32 -15.91 -7.03
C THR A 172 5.57 -17.12 -7.60
N LYS A 173 6.17 -17.86 -8.53
CA LYS A 173 5.58 -19.09 -9.10
C LYS A 173 5.34 -20.11 -7.99
N GLY A 174 4.11 -20.61 -7.89
CA GLY A 174 3.68 -21.55 -6.84
C GLY A 174 3.22 -20.89 -5.53
N PHE A 175 3.46 -19.59 -5.33
CA PHE A 175 3.09 -18.87 -4.10
C PHE A 175 2.00 -17.81 -4.30
N LYS A 176 1.51 -17.62 -5.54
CA LYS A 176 0.52 -16.58 -5.91
C LYS A 176 -0.74 -16.61 -5.05
N MET A 177 -1.35 -17.80 -4.91
CA MET A 177 -2.56 -17.97 -4.09
C MET A 177 -2.32 -17.65 -2.61
N MET A 178 -1.14 -18.02 -2.10
CA MET A 178 -0.77 -17.71 -0.73
C MET A 178 -0.59 -16.20 -0.53
N ILE A 179 0.12 -15.52 -1.44
CA ILE A 179 0.30 -14.05 -1.39
C ILE A 179 -1.07 -13.36 -1.44
N LEU A 180 -1.90 -13.74 -2.42
CA LEU A 180 -3.24 -13.20 -2.61
C LEU A 180 -4.08 -13.31 -1.33
N LEU A 181 -4.15 -14.52 -0.79
CA LEU A 181 -4.98 -14.80 0.36
C LEU A 181 -4.46 -14.11 1.62
N GLN A 182 -3.14 -13.96 1.78
CA GLN A 182 -2.55 -13.26 2.91
C GLN A 182 -2.80 -11.75 2.84
N MET A 183 -2.74 -11.14 1.64
CA MET A 183 -3.16 -9.75 1.45
C MET A 183 -4.65 -9.58 1.78
N PHE A 184 -5.49 -10.49 1.30
CA PHE A 184 -6.92 -10.47 1.56
C PHE A 184 -7.25 -10.60 3.05
N PHE A 185 -6.65 -11.57 3.74
CA PHE A 185 -6.82 -11.75 5.18
C PHE A 185 -6.32 -10.54 5.97
N LEU A 186 -5.20 -9.94 5.57
CA LEU A 186 -4.71 -8.74 6.23
C LEU A 186 -5.72 -7.59 6.12
N SER A 187 -6.31 -7.40 4.94
CA SER A 187 -7.34 -6.38 4.74
C SER A 187 -8.59 -6.65 5.59
N ILE A 188 -9.10 -7.88 5.64
CA ILE A 188 -10.24 -8.24 6.51
C ILE A 188 -9.92 -8.00 7.98
N LEU A 189 -8.74 -8.41 8.40
CA LEU A 189 -8.32 -8.33 9.80
C LEU A 189 -8.21 -6.88 10.30
N LEU A 190 -7.95 -5.94 9.40
CA LEU A 190 -7.88 -4.51 9.70
C LEU A 190 -9.25 -3.81 9.53
N SER A 191 -10.03 -4.21 8.53
CA SER A 191 -11.35 -3.59 8.27
C SER A 191 -12.40 -3.95 9.33
N LEU A 192 -12.30 -5.13 9.95
CA LEU A 192 -13.24 -5.57 10.99
C LEU A 192 -13.15 -4.70 12.26
N PRO A 193 -11.98 -4.51 12.91
CA PRO A 193 -11.83 -3.60 14.03
C PRO A 193 -12.20 -2.16 13.68
N GLU A 194 -11.85 -1.68 12.49
CA GLU A 194 -12.24 -0.34 12.02
C GLU A 194 -13.75 -0.15 12.05
N SER A 195 -14.49 -1.09 11.43
CA SER A 195 -15.95 -1.07 11.39
C SER A 195 -16.57 -1.14 12.78
N LEU A 196 -16.00 -1.96 13.68
CA LEU A 196 -16.46 -2.04 15.07
C LEU A 196 -16.24 -0.73 15.82
N VAL A 197 -15.06 -0.12 15.72
CA VAL A 197 -14.74 1.16 16.37
C VAL A 197 -15.67 2.26 15.88
N LEU A 198 -15.89 2.34 14.56
CA LEU A 198 -16.85 3.29 13.97
C LEU A 198 -18.29 3.06 14.43
N GLY A 199 -18.67 1.80 14.68
CA GLY A 199 -20.00 1.46 15.18
C GLY A 199 -20.25 1.87 16.63
N PHE A 200 -19.21 1.98 17.46
CA PHE A 200 -19.31 2.39 18.87
C PHE A 200 -19.15 3.90 19.10
N LEU A 201 -18.52 4.61 18.16
CA LEU A 201 -18.25 6.03 18.31
C LEU A 201 -19.39 6.89 17.74
N PRO A 202 -19.61 8.11 18.28
CA PRO A 202 -20.52 9.06 17.68
C PRO A 202 -20.12 9.36 16.24
N GLN A 203 -21.11 9.40 15.34
CA GLN A 203 -20.92 9.72 13.91
C GLN A 203 -20.67 11.22 13.70
N THR A 204 -19.59 11.72 14.28
CA THR A 204 -19.08 13.07 14.04
C THR A 204 -18.14 13.06 12.84
N LEU A 205 -18.04 14.20 12.16
CA LEU A 205 -17.12 14.39 11.03
C LEU A 205 -15.68 14.03 11.40
N LEU A 206 -15.23 14.39 12.62
CA LEU A 206 -13.90 14.05 13.11
C LEU A 206 -13.72 12.54 13.28
N THR A 207 -14.70 11.83 13.86
CA THR A 207 -14.65 10.37 14.01
C THR A 207 -14.52 9.67 12.66
N SER A 208 -15.32 10.09 11.66
CA SER A 208 -15.33 9.52 10.32
C SER A 208 -14.06 9.77 9.51
N ILE A 209 -13.19 10.68 9.97
CA ILE A 209 -11.89 10.95 9.35
C ILE A 209 -10.78 10.27 10.15
N LEU A 210 -10.68 10.53 11.45
CA LEU A 210 -9.55 10.11 12.27
C LEU A 210 -9.43 8.58 12.36
N VAL A 211 -10.54 7.87 12.56
CA VAL A 211 -10.52 6.41 12.71
C VAL A 211 -10.09 5.73 11.41
N PRO A 212 -10.73 5.98 10.24
CA PRO A 212 -10.30 5.34 9.00
C PRO A 212 -8.84 5.65 8.65
N GLN A 213 -8.39 6.90 8.80
CA GLN A 213 -7.01 7.26 8.46
C GLN A 213 -5.98 6.56 9.36
N PHE A 214 -6.34 6.23 10.61
CA PHE A 214 -5.47 5.44 11.48
C PHE A 214 -5.31 4.02 10.93
N PHE A 215 -6.41 3.40 10.48
CA PHE A 215 -6.41 2.05 9.91
C PHE A 215 -5.73 1.99 8.54
N VAL A 216 -5.84 3.04 7.72
CA VAL A 216 -5.10 3.18 6.45
C VAL A 216 -3.59 3.14 6.69
N VAL A 217 -3.10 3.94 7.64
CA VAL A 217 -1.67 4.00 7.99
C VAL A 217 -1.21 2.66 8.58
N LEU A 218 -2.01 2.07 9.48
CA LEU A 218 -1.76 0.74 10.03
C LEU A 218 -1.67 -0.32 8.93
N GLN A 219 -2.57 -0.26 7.95
CA GLN A 219 -2.58 -1.16 6.80
C GLN A 219 -1.34 -0.98 5.94
N ALA A 220 -0.91 0.26 5.67
CA ALA A 220 0.31 0.52 4.90
C ALA A 220 1.55 -0.12 5.55
N PHE A 221 1.74 0.05 6.87
CA PHE A 221 2.87 -0.58 7.58
C PHE A 221 2.75 -2.10 7.65
N ALA A 222 1.55 -2.63 7.90
CA ALA A 222 1.33 -4.07 7.95
C ALA A 222 1.55 -4.73 6.57
N GLN A 223 1.12 -4.07 5.48
CA GLN A 223 1.41 -4.51 4.11
C GLN A 223 2.91 -4.43 3.80
N GLY A 224 3.59 -3.37 4.22
CA GLY A 224 5.05 -3.24 4.10
C GLY A 224 5.78 -4.38 4.81
N ARG A 225 5.33 -4.77 6.01
CA ARG A 225 5.87 -5.93 6.73
C ARG A 225 5.58 -7.24 6.05
N LEU A 226 4.34 -7.44 5.58
CA LEU A 226 3.94 -8.62 4.83
C LEU A 226 4.84 -8.80 3.60
N LEU A 227 5.08 -7.71 2.86
CA LEU A 227 5.96 -7.66 1.71
C LEU A 227 7.40 -8.02 2.07
N GLY A 228 7.95 -7.42 3.14
CA GLY A 228 9.28 -7.72 3.64
C GLY A 228 9.45 -9.20 4.03
N MET A 229 8.46 -9.78 4.72
CA MET A 229 8.47 -11.20 5.08
C MET A 229 8.43 -12.11 3.85
N PHE A 230 7.59 -11.79 2.85
CA PHE A 230 7.56 -12.56 1.61
C PHE A 230 8.86 -12.47 0.82
N TYR A 231 9.49 -11.30 0.79
CA TYR A 231 10.82 -11.15 0.21
C TYR A 231 11.84 -12.06 0.93
N LEU A 232 11.91 -11.99 2.26
CA LEU A 232 12.85 -12.82 3.04
C LEU A 232 12.60 -14.32 2.86
N TYR A 233 11.33 -14.73 2.82
CA TYR A 233 10.95 -16.13 2.64
C TYR A 233 11.23 -16.63 1.22
N LEU A 234 10.84 -15.89 0.18
CA LEU A 234 10.93 -16.36 -1.21
C LEU A 234 12.32 -16.16 -1.81
N VAL A 235 12.99 -15.04 -1.50
CA VAL A 235 14.29 -14.67 -2.07
C VAL A 235 15.44 -15.15 -1.19
N LYS A 236 15.43 -14.80 0.10
CA LYS A 236 16.53 -15.12 1.02
C LYS A 236 16.41 -16.48 1.70
N LYS A 237 15.28 -17.18 1.52
CA LYS A 237 14.98 -18.49 2.12
C LYS A 237 15.09 -18.50 3.65
N VAL A 238 14.84 -17.35 4.29
CA VAL A 238 14.83 -17.21 5.75
C VAL A 238 13.50 -17.75 6.29
N PRO A 239 13.51 -18.60 7.35
CA PRO A 239 12.27 -19.11 7.92
C PRO A 239 11.40 -17.98 8.49
N VAL A 240 10.09 -18.08 8.28
CA VAL A 240 9.08 -17.02 8.56
C VAL A 240 9.02 -16.62 10.04
N VAL A 241 9.44 -17.48 10.96
CA VAL A 241 9.49 -17.18 12.39
C VAL A 241 10.85 -16.58 12.71
N ILE A 242 10.96 -15.27 12.57
CA ILE A 242 12.12 -14.52 13.07
C ILE A 242 12.03 -14.52 14.60
N PRO A 243 12.94 -15.17 15.33
CA PRO A 243 12.92 -15.16 16.79
C PRO A 243 13.07 -13.71 17.27
N SER A 244 12.24 -13.34 18.25
CA SER A 244 12.07 -11.97 18.77
C SER A 244 13.33 -11.37 19.41
N LYS A 245 14.42 -12.13 19.52
CA LYS A 245 15.69 -11.71 20.11
C LYS A 245 16.84 -12.18 19.23
N PRO A 246 17.87 -11.35 19.00
CA PRO A 246 19.14 -11.88 18.54
C PRO A 246 19.61 -12.90 19.57
N GLN A 247 19.97 -14.10 19.11
CA GLN A 247 20.79 -14.99 19.92
C GLN A 247 22.12 -14.27 20.13
N LEU A 248 22.25 -13.64 21.30
CA LEU A 248 23.52 -13.19 21.86
C LEU A 248 24.34 -14.42 22.23
#